data_AF-A0A7L5E5Y2-F1
#
_entry.id   AF-A0A7L5E5Y2-F1
#
_cell.length_a   1.000
_cell.length_b   1.000
_cell.length_c   1.000
_cell.angle_alpha   90.00
_cell.angle_beta   90.00
_cell.angle_gamma   90.00
#
_symmetry.space_group_name_H-M   'P 1'
#
loop_
_entity.id
_entity.type
_entity.pdbx_description
1 polymer ?
#
loop_
_entity_poly.entity_id
_entity_poly.type
_entity_poly.pdbx_seq_one_letter_code
_entity_poly.pdbx_strand_id
1 'polypeptide(L)'
;MEKISEWVQPIKTNEFESLSKKAYTYMFEQQEIVQQKYGLTGYESWYYDQGAGVLTFSDNGMVKLKIDYEEVGTISKISNTWLWSWANPHIDEKVKMAILAVKEYGIENNIKALTKEKWYADEYDGWEMTAIAAYLIKAKGAYRVPLENTISFMLFKNIID
;
A
#
# COMPACT_ATOMS: atom_id res chain seq x y z
N MET A 1 -11.69 -5.25 -34.70
CA MET A 1 -10.87 -5.77 -33.59
C MET A 1 -11.07 -4.85 -32.41
N GLU A 2 -11.85 -5.26 -31.42
CA GLU A 2 -11.88 -4.60 -30.11
C GLU A 2 -10.47 -4.64 -29.54
N LYS A 3 -9.91 -3.48 -29.20
CA LYS A 3 -8.71 -3.45 -28.36
C LYS A 3 -9.14 -4.02 -27.00
N ILE A 4 -8.80 -5.27 -26.73
CA ILE A 4 -8.87 -5.83 -25.38
C ILE A 4 -8.10 -4.85 -24.51
N SER A 5 -8.77 -4.22 -23.54
CA SER A 5 -8.16 -3.22 -22.67
C SER A 5 -6.88 -3.79 -22.06
N GLU A 6 -5.77 -3.07 -22.15
CA GLU A 6 -4.47 -3.51 -21.62
C GLU A 6 -4.50 -3.74 -20.09
N TRP A 7 -5.52 -3.21 -19.42
CA TRP A 7 -5.64 -3.15 -17.96
C TRP A 7 -6.56 -4.23 -17.37
N VAL A 8 -6.67 -5.41 -17.99
CA VAL A 8 -7.43 -6.54 -17.40
C VAL A 8 -6.93 -6.89 -15.99
N GLN A 9 -7.86 -7.08 -15.06
CA GLN A 9 -7.58 -7.54 -13.69
C GLN A 9 -6.92 -8.93 -13.71
N PRO A 10 -5.84 -9.14 -12.95
CA PRO A 10 -5.20 -10.45 -12.82
C PRO A 10 -6.16 -11.49 -12.23
N ILE A 11 -6.07 -12.73 -12.72
CA ILE A 11 -6.84 -13.85 -12.17
C ILE A 11 -6.35 -14.12 -10.75
N LYS A 12 -7.27 -14.14 -9.79
CA LYS A 12 -7.04 -14.51 -8.40
C LYS A 12 -7.05 -16.04 -8.29
N THR A 13 -5.87 -16.66 -8.21
CA THR A 13 -5.72 -18.11 -8.07
C THR A 13 -5.90 -18.55 -6.62
N ASN A 14 -5.98 -19.86 -6.37
CA ASN A 14 -6.07 -20.38 -5.00
C ASN A 14 -4.84 -20.00 -4.14
N GLU A 15 -3.66 -19.94 -4.76
CA GLU A 15 -2.43 -19.49 -4.11
C GLU A 15 -2.53 -18.02 -3.70
N PHE A 16 -3.07 -17.18 -4.59
CA PHE A 16 -3.35 -15.77 -4.29
C PHE A 16 -4.34 -15.63 -3.14
N GLU A 17 -5.48 -16.34 -3.19
CA GLU A 17 -6.51 -16.29 -2.15
C GLU A 17 -5.98 -16.75 -0.78
N SER A 18 -5.15 -17.80 -0.76
CA SER A 18 -4.49 -18.28 0.46
C SER A 18 -3.53 -17.24 1.05
N LEU A 19 -2.75 -16.58 0.19
CA LEU A 19 -1.86 -15.50 0.59
C LEU A 19 -2.64 -14.29 1.11
N SER A 20 -3.67 -13.86 0.37
CA SER A 20 -4.54 -12.73 0.72
C SER A 20 -5.16 -12.92 2.10
N LYS A 21 -5.70 -14.11 2.40
CA LYS A 21 -6.27 -14.42 3.71
C LYS A 21 -5.26 -14.33 4.85
N LYS A 22 -4.07 -14.92 4.69
CA LYS A 22 -2.99 -14.84 5.70
C LYS A 22 -2.56 -13.39 5.92
N ALA A 23 -2.47 -12.65 4.82
CA ALA A 23 -2.02 -11.28 4.83
C ALA A 23 -3.03 -10.33 5.48
N TYR A 24 -4.33 -10.55 5.25
CA TYR A 24 -5.40 -9.84 5.94
C TYR A 24 -5.31 -10.05 7.45
N THR A 25 -5.19 -11.31 7.93
CA THR A 25 -5.06 -11.60 9.37
C THR A 25 -3.85 -10.88 9.96
N TYR A 26 -2.70 -10.96 9.29
CA TYR A 26 -1.50 -10.25 9.74
C TYR A 26 -1.70 -8.74 9.80
N MET A 27 -2.20 -8.12 8.72
CA MET A 27 -2.39 -6.68 8.66
C MET A 27 -3.40 -6.20 9.71
N PHE A 28 -4.47 -6.96 9.94
CA PHE A 28 -5.45 -6.66 10.98
C PHE A 28 -4.81 -6.62 12.37
N GLU A 29 -4.04 -7.66 12.74
CA GLU A 29 -3.32 -7.70 14.02
C GLU A 29 -2.34 -6.52 14.17
N GLN A 30 -1.59 -6.19 13.11
CA GLN A 30 -0.67 -5.05 13.12
C GLN A 30 -1.41 -3.72 13.30
N GLN A 31 -2.56 -3.57 12.63
CA GLN A 31 -3.36 -2.37 12.75
C GLN A 31 -3.99 -2.21 14.14
N GLU A 32 -4.39 -3.30 14.80
CA GLU A 32 -4.83 -3.27 16.19
C GLU A 32 -3.72 -2.83 17.14
N ILE A 33 -2.51 -3.38 16.99
CA ILE A 33 -1.35 -3.00 17.81
C ILE A 33 -1.06 -1.50 17.68
N VAL A 34 -1.01 -1.01 16.44
CA VAL A 34 -0.71 0.41 16.18
C VAL A 34 -1.85 1.32 16.66
N GLN A 35 -3.11 0.91 16.47
CA GLN A 35 -4.24 1.67 16.98
C GLN A 35 -4.23 1.75 18.51
N GLN A 36 -3.95 0.65 19.21
CA GLN A 36 -3.90 0.62 20.68
C GLN A 36 -2.75 1.48 21.23
N LYS A 37 -1.59 1.45 20.58
CA LYS A 37 -0.40 2.17 21.06
C LYS A 37 -0.42 3.66 20.70
N TYR A 38 -0.92 4.01 19.50
CA TYR A 38 -0.75 5.37 18.95
C TYR A 38 -2.06 6.09 18.63
N GLY A 39 -3.21 5.40 18.55
CA GLY A 39 -4.50 6.05 18.30
C GLY A 39 -4.60 6.72 16.92
N LEU A 40 -4.16 6.06 15.86
CA LEU A 40 -4.05 6.63 14.50
C LEU A 40 -5.32 7.27 13.94
N THR A 41 -6.50 6.79 14.35
CA THR A 41 -7.78 7.35 13.90
C THR A 41 -8.14 8.69 14.53
N GLY A 42 -7.38 9.17 15.52
CA GLY A 42 -7.70 10.35 16.32
C GLY A 42 -7.00 11.65 15.91
N TYR A 43 -6.07 11.61 14.95
CA TYR A 43 -5.31 12.80 14.57
C TYR A 43 -6.06 13.71 13.60
N GLU A 44 -5.93 15.02 13.79
CA GLU A 44 -6.62 16.04 12.98
C GLU A 44 -6.09 16.14 11.55
N SER A 45 -4.79 15.92 11.37
CA SER A 45 -4.14 16.09 10.07
C SER A 45 -2.98 15.13 9.85
N TRP A 46 -2.70 14.88 8.57
CA TRP A 46 -1.55 14.12 8.11
C TRP A 46 -0.80 14.90 7.03
N TYR A 47 0.50 14.64 6.91
CA TYR A 47 1.36 15.14 5.84
C TYR A 47 2.41 14.08 5.51
N TYR A 48 2.70 13.85 4.23
CA TYR A 48 3.78 12.97 3.81
C TYR A 48 4.79 13.71 2.95
N ASP A 49 6.05 13.33 3.10
CA ASP A 49 7.18 13.82 2.31
C ASP A 49 7.95 12.60 1.78
N GLN A 50 7.93 12.43 0.45
CA GLN A 50 8.57 11.30 -0.22
C GLN A 50 10.10 11.36 -0.13
N GLY A 51 10.69 12.55 -0.23
CA GLY A 51 12.13 12.76 -0.13
C GLY A 51 12.65 12.51 1.28
N ALA A 52 11.86 12.88 2.29
CA ALA A 52 12.12 12.51 3.68
C ALA A 52 11.80 11.03 3.95
N GLY A 53 10.83 10.45 3.23
CA GLY A 53 10.29 9.12 3.47
C GLY A 53 9.43 9.03 4.73
N VAL A 54 8.80 10.15 5.12
CA VAL A 54 8.10 10.28 6.40
C VAL A 54 6.64 10.67 6.21
N LEU A 55 5.75 9.93 6.86
CA LEU A 55 4.35 10.27 7.10
C LEU A 55 4.23 10.82 8.52
N THR A 56 3.67 12.02 8.64
CA THR A 56 3.55 12.76 9.90
C THR A 56 2.08 12.93 10.24
N PHE A 57 1.71 12.62 11.48
CA PHE A 57 0.39 12.92 12.03
C PHE A 57 0.51 14.05 13.05
N SER A 58 -0.44 14.99 13.00
CA SER A 58 -0.46 16.17 13.86
C SER A 58 -1.85 16.43 14.45
N ASP A 59 -1.83 17.05 15.62
CA ASP A 59 -3.01 17.46 16.36
C ASP A 59 -2.74 18.84 16.99
N ASN A 60 -3.69 19.77 16.86
CA ASN A 60 -3.57 21.16 17.28
C ASN A 60 -2.30 21.85 16.72
N GLY A 61 -1.96 21.54 15.46
CA GLY A 61 -0.76 22.04 14.79
C GLY A 61 0.57 21.48 15.31
N MET A 62 0.56 20.53 16.24
CA MET A 62 1.76 19.88 16.78
C MET A 62 1.93 18.47 16.22
N VAL A 63 3.15 18.14 15.82
CA VAL A 63 3.52 16.78 15.42
C VAL A 63 3.35 15.83 16.61
N LYS A 64 2.61 14.74 16.41
CA LYS A 64 2.35 13.71 17.41
C LYS A 64 3.01 12.38 17.07
N LEU A 65 3.13 12.08 15.78
CA LEU A 65 3.68 10.81 15.31
C LEU A 65 4.41 11.03 13.98
N LYS A 66 5.57 10.39 13.83
CA LYS A 66 6.25 10.26 12.55
C LYS A 66 6.41 8.80 12.20
N ILE A 67 6.27 8.47 10.93
CA ILE A 67 6.36 7.11 10.42
C ILE A 67 7.27 7.11 9.21
N ASP A 68 8.33 6.31 9.26
CA ASP A 68 9.06 5.93 8.05
C ASP A 68 8.16 5.00 7.24
N TYR A 69 7.76 5.44 6.05
CA TYR A 69 6.76 4.72 5.26
C TYR A 69 7.32 4.12 3.97
N GLU A 70 6.58 3.15 3.46
CA GLU A 70 6.77 2.56 2.14
C GLU A 70 5.49 2.74 1.33
N GLU A 71 5.59 3.32 0.14
CA GLU A 71 4.51 3.41 -0.83
C GLU A 71 4.25 2.01 -1.44
N VAL A 72 3.01 1.54 -1.38
CA VAL A 72 2.60 0.26 -2.01
C VAL A 72 2.16 0.50 -3.44
N GLY A 73 1.31 1.50 -3.64
CA GLY A 73 0.68 1.78 -4.91
C GLY A 73 -0.53 2.68 -4.75
N THR A 74 -1.16 2.98 -5.88
CA THR A 74 -2.24 3.96 -5.94
C THR A 74 -3.44 3.44 -6.72
N ILE A 75 -4.64 3.76 -6.24
CA ILE A 75 -5.87 3.67 -7.02
C ILE A 75 -6.17 5.02 -7.69
N SER A 76 -6.33 5.02 -9.01
CA SER A 76 -6.83 6.18 -9.76
C SER A 76 -8.36 6.24 -9.71
N LYS A 77 -8.91 7.33 -9.19
CA LYS A 77 -10.36 7.59 -9.17
C LYS A 77 -10.92 7.98 -10.55
N ILE A 78 -10.05 8.35 -11.49
CA ILE A 78 -10.42 8.73 -12.86
C ILE A 78 -10.55 7.49 -13.73
N SER A 79 -9.57 6.58 -13.64
CA SER A 79 -9.47 5.43 -14.55
C SER A 79 -9.84 4.09 -13.91
N ASN A 80 -10.14 4.08 -12.60
CA ASN A 80 -10.40 2.87 -11.81
C ASN A 80 -9.28 1.84 -11.99
N THR A 81 -8.03 2.26 -11.78
CA THR A 81 -6.87 1.39 -11.92
C THR A 81 -5.97 1.42 -10.71
N TRP A 82 -5.41 0.27 -10.38
CA TRP A 82 -4.27 0.11 -9.50
C TRP A 82 -2.98 0.34 -10.30
N LEU A 83 -2.02 1.02 -9.69
CA LEU A 83 -0.63 1.12 -10.16
C LEU A 83 0.30 0.84 -8.98
N TRP A 84 1.16 -0.17 -9.10
CA TRP A 84 2.19 -0.44 -8.11
C TRP A 84 3.21 0.69 -8.03
N SER A 85 3.70 1.00 -6.82
CA SER A 85 4.70 2.06 -6.60
C SER A 85 6.03 1.76 -7.30
N TRP A 86 6.46 0.49 -7.35
CA TRP A 86 7.67 0.07 -8.08
C TRP A 86 7.57 0.32 -9.60
N ALA A 87 6.36 0.46 -10.13
CA ALA A 87 6.10 0.78 -11.55
C ALA A 87 5.88 2.28 -11.79
N ASN A 88 5.82 3.09 -10.74
CA ASN A 88 5.55 4.52 -10.83
C ASN A 88 6.86 5.32 -10.80
N PRO A 89 7.26 5.99 -11.90
CA PRO A 89 8.49 6.79 -11.94
C PRO A 89 8.41 8.07 -11.10
N HIS A 90 7.22 8.50 -10.69
CA HIS A 90 7.03 9.71 -9.88
C HIS A 90 7.11 9.45 -8.37
N ILE A 91 7.29 8.19 -7.96
CA ILE A 91 7.50 7.83 -6.56
C ILE A 91 9.01 7.77 -6.30
N ASP A 92 9.47 8.46 -5.26
CA ASP A 92 10.89 8.46 -4.90
C ASP A 92 11.36 7.06 -4.52
N GLU A 93 12.59 6.70 -4.92
CA GLU A 93 13.19 5.40 -4.60
C GLU A 93 13.15 5.10 -3.09
N LYS A 94 13.38 6.12 -2.25
CA LYS A 94 13.39 6.00 -0.79
C LYS A 94 12.13 5.36 -0.19
N VAL A 95 10.98 5.53 -0.85
CA VAL A 95 9.68 5.02 -0.39
C VAL A 95 9.16 3.88 -1.27
N LYS A 96 9.95 3.32 -2.19
CA LYS A 96 9.53 2.17 -3.01
C LYS A 96 10.57 1.04 -3.13
N MET A 97 11.60 1.04 -2.28
CA MET A 97 12.63 -0.02 -2.29
C MET A 97 12.12 -1.34 -1.72
N ALA A 98 11.43 -1.31 -0.57
CA ALA A 98 10.98 -2.54 0.08
C ALA A 98 9.86 -3.23 -0.72
N ILE A 99 9.07 -2.45 -1.48
CA ILE A 99 7.99 -3.01 -2.30
C ILE A 99 8.50 -3.89 -3.46
N LEU A 100 9.77 -3.78 -3.84
CA LEU A 100 10.38 -4.64 -4.85
C LEU A 100 10.37 -6.12 -4.44
N ALA A 101 10.49 -6.41 -3.13
CA ALA A 101 10.39 -7.77 -2.61
C ALA A 101 9.00 -8.41 -2.88
N VAL A 102 7.94 -7.61 -2.95
CA VAL A 102 6.59 -8.08 -3.30
C VAL A 102 6.52 -8.48 -4.77
N LYS A 103 7.16 -7.70 -5.65
CA LYS A 103 7.27 -8.03 -7.07
C LYS A 103 8.08 -9.32 -7.27
N GLU A 104 9.22 -9.45 -6.59
CA GLU A 104 10.09 -10.64 -6.64
C GLU A 104 9.32 -11.89 -6.19
N TYR A 105 8.65 -11.81 -5.03
CA TYR A 105 7.78 -12.88 -4.56
C TYR A 105 6.71 -13.27 -5.59
N GLY A 106 6.10 -12.28 -6.24
CA GLY A 106 5.13 -12.48 -7.31
C GLY A 106 5.70 -13.23 -8.52
N ILE A 107 6.94 -12.93 -8.91
CA ILE A 107 7.64 -13.61 -10.01
C ILE A 107 7.91 -15.07 -9.63
N GLU A 108 8.49 -15.31 -8.45
CA GLU A 108 8.85 -16.64 -7.97
C GLU A 108 7.64 -17.57 -7.84
N ASN A 109 6.49 -17.02 -7.44
CA ASN A 109 5.27 -17.77 -7.18
C ASN A 109 4.23 -17.66 -8.31
N ASN A 110 4.58 -17.05 -9.45
CA ASN A 110 3.68 -16.82 -10.59
C ASN A 110 2.37 -16.07 -10.27
N ILE A 111 2.39 -15.16 -9.29
CA ILE A 111 1.22 -14.39 -8.84
C ILE A 111 1.12 -13.08 -9.64
N LYS A 112 0.32 -13.08 -10.71
CA LYS A 112 0.20 -11.94 -11.63
C LYS A 112 -0.28 -10.63 -10.98
N ALA A 113 -1.07 -10.71 -9.91
CA ALA A 113 -1.49 -9.54 -9.14
C ALA A 113 -0.32 -8.70 -8.59
N LEU A 114 0.80 -9.36 -8.26
CA LEU A 114 1.98 -8.73 -7.68
C LEU A 114 3.00 -8.27 -8.73
N THR A 115 2.87 -8.73 -9.98
CA THR A 115 3.85 -8.46 -11.06
C THR A 115 3.29 -7.60 -12.18
N LYS A 116 1.95 -7.49 -12.32
CA LYS A 116 1.33 -6.64 -13.33
C LYS A 116 1.30 -5.21 -12.82
N GLU A 117 2.05 -4.33 -13.48
CA GLU A 117 2.25 -2.92 -13.12
C GLU A 117 0.93 -2.19 -12.84
N LYS A 118 0.00 -2.29 -13.79
CA LYS A 118 -1.26 -1.55 -13.80
C LYS A 118 -2.42 -2.41 -14.29
N TRP A 119 -3.57 -2.30 -13.63
CA TRP A 119 -4.79 -3.04 -13.97
C TRP A 119 -6.05 -2.39 -13.38
N TYR A 120 -7.24 -2.73 -13.89
CA TYR A 120 -8.52 -2.20 -13.40
C TYR A 120 -8.83 -2.71 -12.01
N ALA A 121 -8.96 -1.80 -11.06
CA ALA A 121 -9.06 -2.10 -9.65
C ALA A 121 -9.89 -1.04 -8.93
N ASP A 122 -10.45 -1.41 -7.79
CA ASP A 122 -11.09 -0.49 -6.85
C ASP A 122 -10.31 -0.38 -5.53
N GLU A 123 -10.89 0.30 -4.54
CA GLU A 123 -10.25 0.45 -3.24
C GLU A 123 -10.09 -0.89 -2.48
N TYR A 124 -10.97 -1.86 -2.71
CA TYR A 124 -10.88 -3.19 -2.08
C TYR A 124 -9.62 -3.92 -2.56
N ASP A 125 -9.40 -3.90 -3.87
CA ASP A 125 -8.17 -4.42 -4.48
C ASP A 125 -6.92 -3.70 -3.95
N GLY A 126 -6.98 -2.38 -3.74
CA GLY A 126 -5.89 -1.61 -3.16
C GLY A 126 -5.53 -2.03 -1.73
N TRP A 127 -6.54 -2.25 -0.88
CA TRP A 127 -6.33 -2.80 0.46
C TRP A 127 -5.83 -4.24 0.45
N GLU A 128 -6.28 -5.06 -0.49
CA GLU A 128 -5.80 -6.43 -0.65
C GLU A 128 -4.31 -6.48 -1.00
N MET A 129 -3.87 -5.66 -1.97
CA MET A 129 -2.46 -5.55 -2.32
C MET A 129 -1.63 -5.01 -1.16
N THR A 130 -2.17 -4.04 -0.41
CA THR A 130 -1.53 -3.47 0.78
C THR A 130 -1.36 -4.51 1.89
N ALA A 131 -2.37 -5.34 2.14
CA ALA A 131 -2.28 -6.41 3.13
C ALA A 131 -1.19 -7.41 2.75
N ILE A 132 -1.17 -7.87 1.49
CA ILE A 132 -0.16 -8.81 0.99
C ILE A 132 1.24 -8.20 1.14
N ALA A 133 1.41 -6.94 0.72
CA ALA A 133 2.67 -6.24 0.87
C ALA A 133 3.09 -6.15 2.34
N ALA A 134 2.19 -5.76 3.25
CA ALA A 134 2.44 -5.69 4.69
C ALA A 134 2.95 -7.02 5.24
N TYR A 135 2.29 -8.12 4.87
CA TYR A 135 2.65 -9.46 5.33
C TYR A 135 4.02 -9.93 4.82
N LEU A 136 4.34 -9.65 3.55
CA LEU A 136 5.59 -10.07 2.93
C LEU A 136 6.79 -9.27 3.48
N ILE A 137 6.64 -7.95 3.66
CA ILE A 137 7.73 -7.09 4.13
C ILE A 137 7.73 -6.86 5.65
N LYS A 138 6.81 -7.49 6.37
CA LYS A 138 6.62 -7.39 7.83
C LYS A 138 6.41 -5.95 8.31
N ALA A 139 5.53 -5.23 7.61
CA ALA A 139 5.17 -3.86 7.98
C ALA A 139 4.40 -3.82 9.31
N LYS A 140 4.54 -2.72 10.05
CA LYS A 140 3.93 -2.51 11.37
C LYS A 140 2.46 -2.07 11.30
N GLY A 141 1.95 -1.75 10.12
CA GLY A 141 0.61 -1.26 9.89
C GLY A 141 0.51 -0.57 8.54
N ALA A 142 -0.65 -0.02 8.23
CA ALA A 142 -0.92 0.64 6.96
C ALA A 142 -1.77 1.90 7.14
N TYR A 143 -1.71 2.77 6.13
CA TYR A 143 -2.56 3.93 5.99
C TYR A 143 -2.90 4.17 4.53
N ARG A 144 -4.07 4.76 4.28
CA ARG A 144 -4.40 5.29 2.95
C ARG A 144 -4.46 6.80 2.98
N VAL A 145 -3.87 7.42 1.98
CA VAL A 145 -3.87 8.87 1.79
C VAL A 145 -4.84 9.20 0.66
N PRO A 146 -6.02 9.78 0.98
CA PRO A 146 -6.94 10.25 -0.04
C PRO A 146 -6.42 11.56 -0.67
N LEU A 147 -6.07 11.52 -1.94
CA LEU A 147 -5.74 12.70 -2.76
C LEU A 147 -6.95 13.05 -3.64
N GLU A 148 -6.84 14.15 -4.41
CA GLU A 148 -7.93 14.62 -5.27
C GLU A 148 -8.42 13.51 -6.23
N ASN A 149 -7.52 12.99 -7.06
CA ASN A 149 -7.84 12.02 -8.12
C ASN A 149 -7.28 10.61 -7.89
N THR A 150 -6.62 10.40 -6.76
CA THR A 150 -5.98 9.13 -6.41
C THR A 150 -6.17 8.80 -4.94
N ILE A 151 -6.02 7.53 -4.59
CA ILE A 151 -5.83 7.05 -3.22
C ILE A 151 -4.46 6.39 -3.20
N SER A 152 -3.56 6.88 -2.36
CA SER A 152 -2.25 6.27 -2.13
C SER A 152 -2.34 5.33 -0.93
N PHE A 153 -1.66 4.19 -1.01
CA PHE A 153 -1.58 3.20 0.04
C PHE A 153 -0.15 3.08 0.53
N MET A 154 0.03 3.18 1.84
CA MET A 154 1.32 3.27 2.50
C MET A 154 1.42 2.25 3.62
N LEU A 155 2.62 1.70 3.81
CA LEU A 155 2.96 0.80 4.90
C LEU A 155 3.87 1.49 5.91
N PHE A 156 3.71 1.16 7.18
CA PHE A 156 4.57 1.64 8.24
C PHE A 156 5.78 0.72 8.36
N LYS A 157 6.96 1.18 7.92
CA LYS A 157 8.21 0.44 8.13
C LYS A 157 8.68 0.61 9.57
N ASN A 158 8.70 1.86 10.03
CA ASN A 158 9.09 2.20 11.37
C ASN A 158 8.24 3.34 11.92
N ILE A 159 7.91 3.27 13.20
CA ILE A 159 7.15 4.30 13.89
C ILE A 159 8.14 4.99 14.83
N ILE A 160 8.23 6.31 14.69
CA ILE A 160 9.11 7.19 15.45
C ILE A 160 8.22 7.90 16.46
N ASP A 161 8.31 7.44 17.71
CA ASP A 161 7.55 7.94 18.87
C ASP A 161 8.45 8.63 19.90
#